data_AF-A0A5F2GD21-F1
#
_entry.id   AF-A0A5F2GD21-F1
#
_cell.length_a   1.000
_cell.length_b   1.000
_cell.length_c   1.000
_cell.angle_alpha   90.00
_cell.angle_beta   90.00
_cell.angle_gamma   90.00
#
_symmetry.space_group_name_H-M   'P 1'
#
loop_
_entity.id
_entity.type
_entity.pdbx_description
1 polymer ?
#
loop_
_entity_poly.entity_id
_entity_poly.type
_entity_poly.pdbx_seq_one_letter_code
_entity_poly.pdbx_strand_id
1 'polypeptide(L)' 'MNDTLLPASCLTAQSATRGGRRFSLTAWRSRIAAERELSRFRLDLKRMARDNPHLIDDIGLTNRQVEEEIAKLPFWQR' A
#
# COMPACT_ATOMS: atom_id res chain seq x y z
N MET A 1 -35.73 -50.34 11.79
CA MET A 1 -34.57 -49.86 12.55
C MET A 1 -33.55 -49.37 11.52
N ASN A 2 -33.88 -48.29 10.82
CA ASN A 2 -33.55 -46.87 11.09
C ASN A 2 -32.19 -46.53 10.46
N ASP A 3 -31.96 -45.49 9.67
CA ASP A 3 -32.73 -44.54 8.87
C ASP A 3 -31.68 -43.92 7.94
N THR A 4 -32.02 -43.74 6.66
CA THR A 4 -31.20 -43.04 5.66
C THR A 4 -31.03 -41.58 6.07
N LEU A 5 -29.80 -41.14 6.36
CA LEU A 5 -29.52 -39.72 6.60
C LEU A 5 -28.30 -39.27 5.78
N LEU A 6 -28.61 -38.71 4.61
CA LEU A 6 -27.79 -37.73 3.93
C LEU A 6 -27.57 -36.53 4.87
N PRO A 7 -26.34 -36.07 5.13
CA PRO A 7 -26.15 -34.71 5.59
C PRO A 7 -26.46 -33.77 4.42
N ALA A 8 -27.57 -33.05 4.59
CA ALA A 8 -28.01 -31.97 3.75
C ALA A 8 -26.89 -30.97 3.50
N SER A 9 -26.78 -30.56 2.24
CA SER A 9 -26.04 -29.39 1.79
C SER A 9 -26.53 -28.14 2.53
N CYS A 10 -25.86 -27.78 3.62
CA CYS A 10 -25.93 -26.42 4.13
C CYS A 10 -25.04 -25.56 3.25
N LEU A 11 -25.67 -24.97 2.24
CA LEU A 11 -25.19 -23.86 1.44
C LEU A 11 -24.36 -22.90 2.31
N THR A 12 -23.04 -23.03 2.27
CA THR A 12 -22.20 -21.84 2.38
C THR A 12 -22.42 -21.10 1.07
N ALA A 13 -23.48 -20.31 1.03
CA ALA A 13 -23.56 -19.12 0.21
C ALA A 13 -22.38 -18.23 0.64
N GLN A 14 -21.17 -18.60 0.22
CA GLN A 14 -20.09 -17.66 0.10
C GLN A 14 -20.49 -16.76 -1.04
N SER A 15 -21.22 -15.73 -0.63
CA SER A 15 -21.57 -14.54 -1.35
C SER A 15 -20.55 -14.32 -2.44
N ALA A 16 -20.96 -14.65 -3.66
CA ALA A 16 -20.25 -14.19 -4.84
C ALA A 16 -20.35 -12.67 -4.80
N THR A 17 -19.43 -12.01 -4.12
CA THR A 17 -19.14 -10.61 -4.35
C THR A 17 -18.38 -10.50 -5.67
N ARG A 18 -19.02 -10.97 -6.76
CA ARG A 18 -18.82 -10.40 -8.10
C ARG A 18 -19.58 -9.07 -8.14
N GLY A 19 -19.28 -8.20 -7.17
CA GLY A 19 -19.59 -6.79 -7.24
C GLY A 19 -18.41 -6.13 -7.94
N GLY A 20 -18.52 -5.93 -9.24
CA GLY A 20 -17.54 -5.19 -10.01
C GLY A 20 -17.17 -3.91 -9.25
N ARG A 21 -15.88 -3.75 -8.94
CA ARG A 21 -15.34 -2.62 -8.18
C ARG A 21 -15.69 -1.32 -8.91
N ARG A 22 -16.82 -0.70 -8.56
CA ARG A 22 -17.08 0.69 -8.90
C ARG A 22 -16.10 1.51 -8.08
N PHE A 23 -14.92 1.73 -8.65
CA PHE A 23 -13.91 2.60 -8.09
C PHE A 23 -14.52 4.00 -8.05
N SER A 24 -14.92 4.46 -6.86
CA SER A 24 -15.52 5.79 -6.74
C SER A 24 -14.44 6.84 -7.03
N LEU A 25 -14.85 7.99 -7.58
CA LEU A 25 -13.98 9.16 -7.74
C LEU A 25 -13.28 9.51 -6.41
N THR A 26 -13.95 9.29 -5.28
CA THR A 26 -13.39 9.45 -3.94
C THR A 26 -12.24 8.48 -3.69
N ALA A 27 -12.40 7.18 -3.96
CA ALA A 27 -11.34 6.19 -3.80
C ALA A 27 -10.12 6.51 -4.69
N TRP A 28 -10.35 7.01 -5.90
CA TRP A 28 -9.28 7.46 -6.79
C TRP A 28 -8.55 8.70 -6.28
N ARG A 29 -9.29 9.70 -5.80
CA ARG A 29 -8.70 10.89 -5.18
C ARG A 29 -7.89 10.54 -3.93
N SER A 30 -8.39 9.65 -3.08
CA SER A 30 -7.64 9.17 -1.90
C SER A 30 -6.36 8.44 -2.30
N ARG A 31 -6.40 7.62 -3.36
CA ARG A 31 -5.19 6.96 -3.87
C ARG A 31 -4.18 7.98 -4.40
N ILE A 32 -4.61 8.97 -5.16
CA ILE A 32 -3.72 10.05 -5.64
C ILE A 32 -3.13 10.84 -4.47
N ALA A 33 -3.93 11.13 -3.43
CA ALA A 33 -3.47 11.83 -2.26
C ALA A 33 -2.38 11.02 -1.52
N ALA A 34 -2.59 9.72 -1.34
CA ALA A 34 -1.60 8.81 -0.74
C ALA A 34 -0.30 8.75 -1.58
N GLU A 35 -0.41 8.64 -2.90
CA GLU A 35 0.77 8.65 -3.78
C GLU A 35 1.53 9.99 -3.68
N ARG A 36 0.82 11.12 -3.59
CA ARG A 36 1.44 12.45 -3.40
C ARG A 36 2.14 12.57 -2.05
N GLU A 37 1.57 12.02 -1.00
CA GLU A 37 2.16 12.02 0.34
C GLU A 37 3.45 11.21 0.38
N LEU A 38 3.44 10.00 -0.20
CA LEU A 38 4.65 9.18 -0.35
C LEU A 38 5.72 9.86 -1.21
N SER A 39 5.32 10.50 -2.30
CA SER A 39 6.21 11.30 -3.14
C SER A 39 6.85 12.46 -2.38
N ARG A 40 6.10 13.17 -1.51
CA ARG A 40 6.64 14.24 -0.66
C ARG A 40 7.60 13.69 0.38
N PHE A 41 7.22 12.61 1.06
CA PHE A 41 8.09 11.94 2.04
C PHE A 41 9.45 11.55 1.43
N ARG A 42 9.45 11.00 0.22
CA ARG A 42 10.70 10.67 -0.50
C ARG A 42 11.54 11.89 -0.86
N LEU A 43 10.91 13.01 -1.23
CA LEU A 43 11.62 14.27 -1.49
C LEU A 43 12.20 14.84 -0.19
N ASP A 44 11.47 14.75 0.91
CA ASP A 44 11.94 15.19 2.23
C ASP A 44 13.13 14.33 2.68
N LEU A 45 13.07 13.01 2.47
CA LEU A 45 14.23 12.13 2.71
C LEU A 45 15.44 12.49 1.84
N LYS A 46 15.25 12.79 0.55
CA LYS A 46 16.33 13.27 -0.33
C LYS A 46 16.96 14.57 0.18
N ARG A 47 16.13 15.48 0.71
CA ARG A 47 16.58 16.75 1.28
C ARG A 47 17.30 16.54 2.62
N MET A 48 16.75 15.71 3.51
CA MET A 48 17.38 15.36 4.79
C MET A 48 18.71 14.65 4.56
N ALA A 49 18.81 13.75 3.59
CA ALA A 49 20.07 13.08 3.23
C ALA A 49 21.16 14.07 2.79
N ARG A 50 20.76 15.13 2.08
CA ARG A 50 21.68 16.17 1.62
C ARG A 50 22.07 17.14 2.73
N ASP A 51 21.09 17.62 3.47
CA ASP A 51 21.28 18.74 4.41
C ASP A 51 21.70 18.25 5.80
N ASN A 52 21.19 17.10 6.26
CA ASN A 52 21.37 16.57 7.61
C ASN A 52 21.44 15.02 7.63
N PRO A 53 22.53 14.42 7.14
CA PRO A 53 22.65 12.97 7.02
C PRO A 53 22.57 12.22 8.36
N HIS A 54 22.92 12.87 9.48
CA HIS A 54 22.83 12.28 10.83
C HIS A 54 21.38 12.03 11.28
N LEU A 55 20.41 12.81 10.78
CA LEU A 55 18.99 12.60 11.10
C LEU A 55 18.45 11.31 10.49
N ILE A 56 19.04 10.82 9.40
CA ILE A 56 18.65 9.54 8.80
C ILE A 56 19.04 8.39 9.75
N ASP A 57 20.24 8.48 10.30
CA ASP A 57 20.75 7.50 11.26
C ASP A 57 19.94 7.52 12.58
N ASP A 58 19.49 8.70 13.03
CA ASP A 58 18.65 8.86 14.23
C ASP A 58 17.26 8.21 14.11
N ILE A 59 16.71 8.13 12.89
CA ILE A 59 15.44 7.43 12.61
C ILE A 59 15.69 5.91 12.41
N GLY A 60 16.96 5.47 12.45
CA GLY A 60 17.36 4.09 12.26
C GLY A 60 17.38 3.65 10.79
N LEU A 61 17.36 4.60 9.84
CA LEU A 61 17.54 4.32 8.43
C LEU A 61 19.02 4.41 8.08
N THR A 62 19.49 3.52 7.21
CA THR A 62 20.83 3.67 6.62
C THR A 62 20.76 4.50 5.35
N ASN A 63 21.79 5.29 5.06
CA ASN A 63 21.87 6.07 3.81
C ASN A 63 21.65 5.21 2.54
N ARG A 64 22.05 3.93 2.57
CA ARG A 64 21.83 3.00 1.47
C ARG A 64 20.36 2.64 1.27
N GLN A 65 19.62 2.44 2.35
CA GLN A 65 18.17 2.22 2.31
C GLN A 65 17.43 3.48 1.83
N VAL A 66 17.89 4.66 2.24
CA VAL A 66 17.33 5.93 1.75
C VAL A 66 17.54 6.06 0.24
N GLU A 67 18.73 5.74 -0.26
CA GLU A 67 18.99 5.76 -1.71
C GLU A 67 18.15 4.72 -2.47
N GLU A 68 17.93 3.52 -1.88
CA GLU A 68 17.02 2.51 -2.42
C GLU A 68 15.55 3.01 -2.44
N GLU A 69 15.10 3.74 -1.42
CA GLU A 69 13.77 4.36 -1.37
C GLU A 69 13.63 5.53 -2.36
N ILE A 70 14.68 6.33 -2.53
CA ILE A 70 14.76 7.40 -3.54
C ILE A 70 14.77 6.79 -4.95
N ALA A 71 15.42 5.65 -5.16
CA ALA A 71 15.45 4.94 -6.44
C ALA A 71 14.06 4.41 -6.86
N LYS A 72 13.13 4.22 -5.91
CA LYS A 72 11.71 3.90 -6.20
C LYS A 72 10.92 5.09 -6.71
N LEU A 73 11.48 6.30 -6.72
CA LEU A 73 10.83 7.44 -7.35
C LEU A 73 10.63 7.17 -8.84
N PRO A 74 9.46 7.53 -9.38
CA PRO A 74 9.25 7.42 -10.81
C PRO A 74 10.20 8.39 -11.52
N PHE A 75 10.64 8.02 -12.73
CA PHE A 75 11.66 8.76 -13.48
C PHE A 75 11.36 10.25 -13.68
N TRP A 76 10.08 10.65 -13.70
CA TRP A 76 9.65 12.05 -13.85
C TRP A 76 9.78 12.88 -12.57
N GLN A 77 10.14 12.26 -11.44
CA GLN A 77 10.34 12.90 -10.14
C GLN A 77 11.80 12.82 -9.67
N ARG A 78 12.72 12.36 -10.52
CA ARG A 78 14.15 12.13 -10.21
C ARG A 78 14.98 13.41 -10.26
#